data_AF-A0A257ND04-F1
#
_entry.id   AF-A0A257ND04-F1
#
_cell.length_a   1.000
_cell.length_b   1.000
_cell.length_c   1.000
_cell.angle_alpha   90.00
_cell.angle_beta   90.00
_cell.angle_gamma   90.00
#
_symmetry.space_group_name_H-M   'P 1'
#
loop_
_entity.id
_entity.type
_entity.pdbx_description
1 polymer ?
#
loop_
_entity_poly.entity_id
_entity_poly.type
_entity_poly.pdbx_seq_one_letter_code
_entity_poly.pdbx_strand_id
1 'polypeptide(L)' 'MTDTKKVCDLCGLPVEIPGFKLKTKEGDKDFCCEGCKGIYQLLNEDQLLPGYDQD' A
#
# COMPACT_ATOMS: atom_id res chain seq x y z
N MET A 1 -4.32 -12.07 -23.02
CA MET A 1 -3.40 -12.00 -21.88
C MET A 1 -3.96 -10.98 -20.91
N THR A 2 -4.50 -11.41 -19.77
CA THR A 2 -5.00 -10.49 -18.74
C THR A 2 -3.79 -9.99 -17.94
N ASP A 3 -3.22 -8.88 -18.39
CA ASP A 3 -2.25 -8.13 -17.60
C ASP A 3 -3.01 -7.50 -16.43
N THR A 4 -3.09 -8.22 -15.31
CA THR A 4 -3.75 -7.73 -14.10
C THR A 4 -2.85 -6.68 -13.46
N LYS A 5 -2.86 -5.47 -14.02
CA LYS A 5 -2.16 -4.32 -13.43
C LYS A 5 -2.64 -4.15 -12.00
N LYS A 6 -1.71 -4.16 -11.04
CA LYS A 6 -2.03 -3.87 -9.65
C LYS A 6 -2.52 -2.43 -9.54
N VAL A 7 -3.59 -2.25 -8.77
CA VAL A 7 -4.17 -0.94 -8.46
C VAL A 7 -3.82 -0.56 -7.03
N CYS A 8 -3.76 0.73 -6.76
CA CYS A 8 -3.49 1.26 -5.44
C CYS A 8 -4.65 0.95 -4.50
N ASP A 9 -4.34 0.36 -3.34
CA ASP A 9 -5.31 0.01 -2.31
C ASP A 9 -5.97 1.23 -1.62
N LEU A 10 -5.46 2.45 -1.84
CA LEU A 10 -6.06 3.68 -1.32
C LEU A 10 -6.93 4.41 -2.36
N CYS A 11 -6.38 4.71 -3.54
CA CYS A 11 -7.02 5.59 -4.51
C CYS A 11 -7.55 4.88 -5.77
N GLY A 12 -7.28 3.58 -5.92
CA GLY A 12 -7.73 2.78 -7.06
C GLY A 12 -7.01 3.06 -8.39
N LEU A 13 -6.04 3.97 -8.42
CA LEU A 13 -5.24 4.25 -9.62
C LEU A 13 -4.21 3.13 -9.89
N PRO A 14 -3.76 2.93 -11.14
CA PRO A 14 -2.72 1.96 -11.47
C PRO A 14 -1.43 2.21 -10.69
N VAL A 15 -0.81 1.14 -10.19
CA VAL A 15 0.55 1.20 -9.63
C VAL A 15 1.53 1.12 -10.78
N GLU A 16 1.91 2.29 -11.31
CA GLU A 16 2.89 2.40 -12.40
C GLU A 16 4.33 2.18 -11.89
N ILE A 17 4.60 2.52 -10.62
CA ILE A 17 5.90 2.37 -9.97
C ILE A 17 5.75 1.48 -8.72
N PRO A 18 6.23 0.23 -8.75
CA PRO A 18 6.23 -0.63 -7.58
C PRO A 18 7.26 -0.14 -6.55
N GLY A 19 7.01 -0.41 -5.26
CA GLY A 19 7.94 -0.08 -4.17
C GLY A 19 7.25 0.44 -2.91
N PHE A 20 6.04 0.97 -3.06
CA PHE A 20 5.23 1.43 -1.94
C PHE A 20 4.31 0.30 -1.47
N LYS A 21 4.71 -0.42 -0.42
CA LYS A 21 3.97 -1.55 0.15
C LYS A 21 3.81 -1.42 1.66
N LEU A 22 2.69 -1.93 2.19
CA LEU A 22 2.46 -2.08 3.63
C LEU A 22 2.02 -3.50 3.95
N LYS A 23 2.54 -4.08 5.02
CA LYS A 23 1.97 -5.30 5.59
C LYS A 23 0.98 -4.89 6.66
N THR A 24 -0.25 -5.31 6.44
CA THR A 24 -1.36 -5.10 7.35
C THR A 24 -1.81 -6.45 7.91
N LYS A 25 -2.63 -6.43 8.95
CA LYS A 25 -3.29 -7.63 9.48
C LYS A 25 -4.18 -8.31 8.45
N GLU A 26 -4.67 -7.55 7.46
CA GLU A 26 -5.48 -8.06 6.34
C GLU A 26 -4.65 -8.53 5.14
N GLY A 27 -3.32 -8.40 5.21
CA GLY A 27 -2.39 -8.79 4.16
C GLY A 27 -1.56 -7.62 3.61
N ASP A 28 -0.82 -7.92 2.54
CA ASP A 28 0.05 -6.95 1.87
C ASP A 28 -0.79 -5.98 1.02
N LYS A 29 -0.57 -4.68 1.18
CA LYS A 29 -1.16 -3.59 0.41
C LYS A 29 -0.14 -2.94 -0.50
N ASP A 30 -0.57 -2.53 -1.70
CA ASP A 30 0.21 -1.90 -2.75
C ASP A 30 -0.30 -0.46 -3.01
N PHE A 31 0.64 0.49 -3.16
CA PHE A 31 0.32 1.91 -3.36
C PHE A 31 1.01 2.48 -4.59
N CYS A 32 0.36 3.43 -5.26
CA CYS A 32 0.93 4.09 -6.45
C CYS A 32 2.02 5.11 -6.12
N CYS A 33 2.07 5.61 -4.88
CA CYS A 33 3.06 6.58 -4.42
C CYS A 33 3.21 6.55 -2.89
N GLU A 34 4.25 7.21 -2.39
CA GLU A 34 4.51 7.39 -0.96
C GLU A 34 3.36 8.11 -0.23
N GLY A 35 2.73 9.10 -0.89
CA GLY A 35 1.60 9.81 -0.30
C GLY A 35 0.42 8.90 0.02
N CYS A 36 0.08 7.98 -0.89
CA CYS A 36 -0.99 7.00 -0.64
C CYS A 36 -0.63 6.02 0.47
N LYS A 37 0.64 5.60 0.54
CA LYS A 37 1.14 4.77 1.64
C LYS A 37 0.99 5.49 2.98
N GLY A 38 1.49 6.73 3.09
CA GLY A 38 1.46 7.50 4.33
C GLY A 38 0.04 7.81 4.82
N ILE A 39 -0.87 8.18 3.91
CA ILE A 39 -2.29 8.38 4.25
C ILE A 39 -2.91 7.08 4.76
N TYR A 40 -2.63 5.95 4.10
CA TYR A 40 -3.15 4.65 4.55
C TYR A 40 -2.62 4.29 5.93
N GLN A 41 -1.33 4.53 6.22
CA GLN A 41 -0.73 4.30 7.54
C GLN A 41 -1.41 5.14 8.62
N LEU A 42 -1.68 6.42 8.33
CA LEU A 42 -2.34 7.32 9.26
C LEU A 42 -3.79 6.92 9.54
N LEU A 43 -4.52 6.49 8.51
CA LEU A 43 -5.93 6.13 8.63
C LEU A 43 -6.16 4.72 9.20
N ASN A 44 -5.16 3.83 9.09
CA ASN A 44 -5.28 2.41 9.45
C ASN A 44 -4.12 1.98 10.36
N GLU A 45 -3.68 2.85 11.27
CA GLU A 45 -2.54 2.60 12.16
C GLU A 45 -2.68 1.29 12.94
N ASP A 46 -3.90 0.97 13.36
CA ASP A 46 -4.25 -0.22 14.13
C ASP A 46 -4.24 -1.50 13.28
N GLN A 47 -4.26 -1.37 11.95
CA GLN A 47 -4.19 -2.46 11.01
C GLN A 47 -2.76 -2.77 10.56
N LEU A 48 -1.78 -1.92 10.88
CA LEU A 48 -0.38 -2.17 10.54
C LEU A 48 0.22 -3.28 11.41
N LEU A 49 1.06 -4.12 10.81
CA LEU A 49 1.84 -5.08 11.58
C LEU A 49 3.02 -4.38 12.29
N PRO A 50 3.34 -4.74 13.55
CA PRO A 50 4.45 -4.16 14.29
C PRO A 50 5.79 -4.47 13.60
N GLY A 51 6.66 -3.47 13.50
CA GLY A 51 7.95 -3.57 12.80
C GLY A 51 7.98 -2.99 11.38
N TYR A 52 6.97 -2.20 11.01
CA TYR A 52 6.92 -1.48 9.72
C TYR A 52 7.59 -0.09 9.74
N ASP A 53 8.34 0.21 10.80
CA ASP A 53 9.12 1.45 10.93
C ASP A 53 10.18 1.49 9.82
N GLN A 54 10.20 2.60 9.08
CA GLN A 54 10.92 2.83 7.84
C GLN A 54 12.44 2.66 7.97
N ASP A 55 13.05 1.95 7.02
CA ASP A 55 14.41 2.24 6.54
C ASP A 55 14.31 3.31 5.44
#